data_AF-A0AAV5TY07-F1
#
_entry.id   AF-A0AAV5TY07-F1
#
_cell.length_a   1.000
_cell.length_b   1.000
_cell.length_c   1.000
_cell.angle_alpha   90.00
_cell.angle_beta   90.00
_cell.angle_gamma   90.00
#
_symmetry.space_group_name_H-M   'P 1'
#
loop_
_entity.id
_entity.type
_entity.pdbx_description
1 polymer ?
#
loop_
_entity_poly.entity_id
_entity_poly.type
_entity_poly.pdbx_seq_one_letter_code
_entity_poly.pdbx_strand_id
1 'polypeptide(L)'
;IAYFDRETTSPSACAVLLSQQPPMAIPLLDNRLAIVVDGLFGCLATLVMTFIVFFPAGFIGIFYLLFYVMLSVVFEKFFDSANREVVSTDKSGEVALEIFDNVATIQQLAMERHFQQKFDTIMARREAPLAKKIRSQSIVHATNESIFYLFEFIATAIGVYFVYLGYY
;
A
#
# COMPACT_ATOMS: atom_id res chain seq x y z
N ILE A 1 -29.77 -12.35 -14.46
CA ILE A 1 -30.67 -11.30 -13.90
C ILE A 1 -30.60 -11.27 -12.38
N ALA A 2 -30.90 -12.37 -11.65
CA ALA A 2 -30.78 -12.43 -10.18
C ALA A 2 -29.40 -12.07 -9.59
N TYR A 3 -28.33 -12.13 -10.39
CA TYR A 3 -27.00 -11.67 -9.98
C TYR A 3 -26.92 -10.15 -9.80
N PHE A 4 -27.67 -9.35 -10.56
CA PHE A 4 -27.63 -7.88 -10.48
C PHE A 4 -28.62 -7.28 -9.47
N ASP A 5 -29.44 -8.11 -8.83
CA ASP A 5 -30.42 -7.67 -7.83
C ASP A 5 -29.80 -7.47 -6.43
N ARG A 6 -28.53 -7.84 -6.22
CA ARG A 6 -27.85 -7.60 -4.94
C ARG A 6 -27.22 -6.21 -4.96
N GLU A 7 -27.30 -5.50 -3.84
CA GLU A 7 -26.69 -4.17 -3.70
C GLU A 7 -25.19 -4.16 -4.04
N THR A 8 -24.48 -5.26 -3.80
CA THR A 8 -23.04 -5.38 -4.07
C THR A 8 -22.68 -5.66 -5.53
N THR A 9 -23.65 -6.05 -6.35
CA THR A 9 -23.49 -6.38 -7.77
C THR A 9 -24.47 -5.60 -8.62
N SER A 10 -24.91 -4.44 -8.13
CA SER A 10 -25.70 -3.50 -8.91
C SER A 10 -24.91 -3.05 -10.14
N PRO A 11 -25.58 -2.66 -11.25
CA PRO A 11 -24.92 -2.17 -12.44
C PRO A 11 -23.94 -1.01 -12.17
N SER A 12 -24.28 -0.14 -11.22
CA SER A 12 -23.43 0.98 -10.79
C SER A 12 -22.20 0.53 -10.02
N ALA A 13 -22.35 -0.41 -9.07
CA ALA A 13 -21.22 -1.01 -8.36
C ALA A 13 -20.28 -1.75 -9.32
N CYS A 14 -20.83 -2.49 -10.29
CA CYS A 14 -20.05 -3.16 -11.33
C CYS A 14 -19.30 -2.18 -12.24
N ALA A 15 -19.91 -1.06 -12.63
CA ALA A 15 -19.25 -0.03 -13.44
C ALA A 15 -18.07 0.60 -12.69
N VAL A 16 -18.24 0.90 -11.40
CA VAL A 16 -17.15 1.40 -10.55
C VAL A 16 -16.04 0.36 -10.41
N LEU A 17 -16.37 -0.90 -10.11
CA LEU A 17 -15.38 -1.98 -10.02
C LEU A 17 -14.60 -2.15 -11.33
N LEU A 18 -15.29 -2.14 -12.48
CA LEU A 18 -14.66 -2.32 -13.79
C LEU A 18 -13.75 -1.14 -14.16
N SER A 19 -14.03 0.06 -13.68
CA SER A 19 -13.14 1.21 -13.87
C SER A 19 -11.93 1.20 -12.93
N GLN A 20 -12.07 0.60 -11.73
CA GLN A 20 -11.02 0.56 -10.71
C GLN A 20 -10.07 -0.64 -10.84
N GLN A 21 -10.53 -1.79 -11.34
CA GLN A 21 -9.73 -3.01 -11.42
C GLN A 21 -8.59 -2.95 -12.44
N PRO A 22 -8.79 -2.47 -13.69
CA PRO A 22 -7.72 -2.36 -14.68
C PRO A 22 -6.52 -1.53 -14.21
N PRO A 23 -6.69 -0.30 -13.66
CA PRO A 23 -5.55 0.48 -13.18
C PRO A 23 -4.85 -0.14 -11.97
N MET A 24 -5.49 -1.02 -11.20
CA MET A 24 -4.83 -1.79 -10.14
C MET A 24 -4.04 -2.99 -10.67
N ALA A 25 -4.48 -3.58 -11.78
CA ALA A 25 -3.83 -4.76 -12.38
C ALA A 25 -2.66 -4.40 -13.30
N ILE A 26 -2.72 -3.26 -14.00
CA ILE A 26 -1.66 -2.80 -14.91
C ILE A 26 -0.27 -2.73 -14.24
N PRO A 27 -0.12 -2.21 -13.00
CA PRO A 27 1.16 -2.21 -12.29
C PRO A 27 1.83 -3.59 -12.10
N LEU A 28 1.05 -4.67 -12.09
CA LEU A 28 1.57 -6.04 -11.98
C LEU A 28 2.12 -6.56 -13.31
N LEU A 29 1.71 -5.97 -14.43
CA LEU A 29 2.14 -6.36 -15.78
C LEU A 29 3.25 -5.43 -16.33
N ASP A 30 3.62 -4.41 -15.56
CA ASP A 30 4.49 -3.32 -16.00
C ASP A 30 5.86 -3.35 -15.30
N ASN A 31 6.71 -2.38 -15.63
CA ASN A 31 8.08 -2.16 -15.15
C ASN A 31 8.25 -2.23 -13.61
N ARG A 32 7.18 -2.00 -12.84
CA ARG A 32 7.22 -2.12 -11.38
C ARG A 32 7.50 -3.55 -10.91
N LEU A 33 6.99 -4.56 -11.62
CA LEU A 33 7.29 -5.95 -11.29
C LEU A 33 8.76 -6.26 -11.57
N ALA A 34 9.34 -5.73 -12.64
CA ALA A 34 10.75 -5.90 -12.95
C ALA A 34 11.64 -5.34 -11.81
N ILE A 35 11.33 -4.14 -11.30
CA ILE A 35 12.05 -3.53 -10.17
C ILE A 35 12.02 -4.45 -8.93
N VAL A 36 10.87 -5.07 -8.64
CA VAL A 36 10.74 -5.98 -7.48
C VAL A 36 11.56 -7.25 -7.69
N VAL A 37 11.52 -7.83 -8.89
CA VAL A 37 12.28 -9.04 -9.22
C VAL A 37 13.79 -8.78 -9.17
N ASP A 38 14.24 -7.67 -9.75
CA ASP A 38 15.64 -7.24 -9.74
C ASP A 38 16.12 -6.98 -8.31
N GLY A 39 15.30 -6.32 -7.49
CA GLY A 39 15.59 -6.10 -6.08
C GLY A 39 15.74 -7.41 -5.29
N LEU A 40 14.89 -8.40 -5.57
CA LEU A 40 14.95 -9.71 -4.93
C LEU A 40 16.21 -10.47 -5.33
N PHE A 41 16.58 -10.44 -6.61
CA PHE A 41 17.80 -11.07 -7.09
C PHE A 41 19.05 -10.37 -6.54
N GLY A 42 19.07 -9.03 -6.52
CA GLY A 42 20.16 -8.23 -5.94
C GLY A 42 20.36 -8.51 -4.46
N CYS A 43 19.27 -8.66 -3.69
CA CYS A 43 19.32 -9.05 -2.28
C CYS A 43 19.98 -10.42 -2.08
N LEU A 44 19.54 -11.43 -2.84
CA LEU A 44 20.11 -12.78 -2.76
C LEU A 44 21.59 -12.82 -3.17
N ALA A 45 21.95 -12.15 -4.27
CA ALA A 45 23.33 -12.09 -4.75
C ALA A 45 24.25 -11.41 -3.71
N THR A 46 23.80 -10.31 -3.10
CA THR A 46 24.56 -9.60 -2.07
C THR A 46 24.76 -10.46 -0.82
N LEU A 47 23.73 -11.20 -0.41
CA LEU A 47 23.81 -12.13 0.72
C LEU A 47 24.87 -13.22 0.46
N VAL A 48 24.83 -13.86 -0.71
CA VAL A 48 25.81 -14.89 -1.10
C VAL A 48 27.23 -14.32 -1.15
N MET A 49 27.42 -13.14 -1.74
CA MET A 49 28.73 -12.48 -1.79
C MET A 49 29.27 -12.16 -0.40
N THR A 50 28.39 -11.77 0.54
CA THR A 50 28.78 -11.51 1.93
C THR A 50 29.32 -12.76 2.61
N PHE A 51 28.69 -13.91 2.40
CA PHE A 51 29.16 -15.20 2.95
C PHE A 51 30.51 -15.64 2.36
N ILE A 52 30.76 -15.36 1.08
CA ILE A 52 32.02 -15.71 0.41
C ILE A 52 33.17 -14.86 0.95
N VAL A 53 32.93 -13.55 1.14
CA VAL A 53 33.97 -12.63 1.64
C VAL A 53 34.19 -12.85 3.12
N PHE A 54 33.15 -12.73 3.96
CA PHE A 54 33.27 -12.82 5.41
C PHE A 54 32.11 -13.60 6.04
N PHE A 55 32.42 -14.85 6.39
CA PHE A 55 31.44 -15.83 6.87
C PHE A 55 30.64 -15.39 8.12
N PRO A 56 31.24 -14.80 9.17
CA PRO A 56 30.50 -14.32 10.35
C PRO A 56 29.53 -13.17 10.04
N ALA A 57 29.86 -12.25 9.13
CA ALA A 57 28.94 -11.17 8.77
C ALA A 57 27.72 -11.65 7.97
N GLY A 58 27.83 -12.78 7.26
CA GLY A 58 26.69 -13.39 6.58
C GLY A 58 25.54 -13.70 7.55
N PHE A 59 25.84 -14.23 8.74
CA PHE A 59 24.81 -14.50 9.76
C PHE A 59 24.15 -13.23 10.31
N ILE A 60 24.94 -12.16 10.47
CA ILE A 60 24.44 -10.85 10.91
C ILE A 60 23.48 -10.29 9.85
N GLY A 61 23.84 -10.42 8.57
CA GLY A 61 22.99 -10.03 7.43
C GLY A 61 21.67 -10.82 7.37
N ILE A 62 21.68 -12.13 7.65
CA ILE A 62 20.45 -12.93 7.72
C ILE A 62 19.55 -12.46 8.87
N PHE A 63 20.11 -12.28 10.06
CA PHE A 63 19.33 -11.85 11.23
C PHE A 63 18.63 -10.51 10.97
N TYR A 64 19.38 -9.60 10.38
CA TYR A 64 18.88 -8.32 9.95
C TYR A 64 17.77 -8.42 8.91
N LEU A 65 17.93 -9.27 7.89
CA LEU A 65 16.95 -9.41 6.82
C LEU A 65 15.63 -9.94 7.39
N LEU A 66 15.72 -10.91 8.30
CA LEU A 66 14.56 -11.42 9.03
C LEU A 66 13.89 -10.34 9.89
N PHE A 67 14.69 -9.54 10.61
CA PHE A 67 14.18 -8.43 11.41
C PHE A 67 13.44 -7.39 10.55
N TYR A 68 14.03 -7.00 9.42
CA TYR A 68 13.41 -6.07 8.48
C TYR A 68 12.10 -6.62 7.92
N VAL A 69 12.09 -7.85 7.40
CA VAL A 69 10.88 -8.49 6.86
C VAL A 69 9.78 -8.57 7.92
N MET A 70 10.11 -8.92 9.16
CA MET A 70 9.14 -8.98 10.25
C MET A 70 8.50 -7.62 10.50
N LEU A 71 9.32 -6.57 10.55
CA LEU A 71 8.89 -5.20 10.82
C LEU A 71 8.05 -4.64 9.66
N SER A 72 8.43 -4.90 8.41
CA SER A 72 7.63 -4.56 7.22
C SER A 72 6.27 -5.26 7.23
N VAL A 73 6.20 -6.56 7.56
CA VAL A 73 4.93 -7.30 7.64
C VAL A 73 4.01 -6.73 8.71
N VAL A 74 4.55 -6.33 9.87
CA VAL A 74 3.76 -5.71 10.94
C VAL A 74 3.16 -4.38 10.49
N PHE A 75 3.96 -3.52 9.85
CA PHE A 75 3.47 -2.22 9.38
C PHE A 75 2.52 -2.32 8.18
N GLU A 76 2.76 -3.25 7.26
CA GLU A 76 1.84 -3.52 6.16
C GLU A 76 0.48 -4.02 6.66
N LYS A 77 0.44 -4.88 7.68
CA LYS A 77 -0.83 -5.30 8.30
C LYS A 77 -1.61 -4.13 8.88
N PHE A 78 -0.92 -3.18 9.51
CA PHE A 78 -1.55 -1.97 10.04
C PHE A 78 -2.10 -1.08 8.92
N PHE A 79 -1.31 -0.91 7.84
CA PHE A 79 -1.74 -0.18 6.66
C PHE A 79 -2.93 -0.83 5.97
N ASP A 80 -2.93 -2.15 5.81
CA ASP A 80 -4.01 -2.89 5.13
C ASP A 80 -5.32 -2.79 5.92
N SER A 81 -5.25 -2.87 7.25
CA SER A 81 -6.42 -2.63 8.11
C SER A 81 -6.99 -1.22 7.92
N ALA A 82 -6.15 -0.19 7.85
CA ALA A 82 -6.59 1.18 7.61
C ALA A 82 -7.12 1.39 6.19
N ASN A 83 -6.52 0.72 5.20
CA ASN A 83 -6.97 0.76 3.81
C ASN A 83 -8.34 0.12 3.64
N ARG A 84 -8.58 -1.04 4.27
CA ARG A 84 -9.87 -1.72 4.23
C ARG A 84 -11.01 -0.86 4.81
N GLU A 85 -10.73 -0.11 5.87
CA GLU A 85 -11.67 0.83 6.48
C GLU A 85 -12.05 1.98 5.53
N VAL A 86 -11.07 2.51 4.78
CA VAL A 86 -11.33 3.51 3.73
C VAL A 86 -12.20 2.91 2.62
N VAL A 87 -11.83 1.74 2.09
CA VAL A 87 -12.56 1.09 0.99
C VAL A 87 -14.01 0.78 1.37
N SER A 88 -14.27 0.32 2.60
CA SER A 88 -15.65 0.04 3.04
C SER A 88 -16.50 1.30 3.23
N THR A 89 -15.87 2.43 3.54
CA THR A 89 -16.55 3.70 3.81
C THR A 89 -16.76 4.52 2.52
N ASP A 90 -15.90 4.32 1.53
CA ASP A 90 -15.88 5.08 0.28
C ASP A 90 -16.91 4.58 -0.74
N LYS A 91 -18.17 4.99 -0.54
CA LYS A 91 -19.27 4.80 -1.52
C LYS A 91 -19.44 5.97 -2.49
N SER A 92 -18.47 6.87 -2.55
CA SER A 92 -18.59 8.11 -3.31
C SER A 92 -18.75 7.88 -4.81
N GLY A 93 -18.02 6.91 -5.37
CA GLY A 93 -18.11 6.55 -6.78
C GLY A 93 -19.49 6.02 -7.17
N GLU A 94 -20.11 5.20 -6.31
CA GLU A 94 -21.45 4.65 -6.55
C GLU A 94 -22.51 5.76 -6.56
N VAL A 95 -22.47 6.65 -5.57
CA VAL A 95 -23.43 7.78 -5.46
C VAL A 95 -23.22 8.80 -6.57
N ALA A 96 -21.98 9.08 -6.97
CA ALA A 96 -21.72 9.94 -8.11
C ALA A 96 -22.33 9.38 -9.39
N LEU A 97 -22.17 8.08 -9.64
CA LEU A 97 -22.71 7.41 -10.82
C LEU A 97 -24.25 7.42 -10.81
N GLU A 98 -24.88 7.17 -9.66
CA GLU A 98 -26.34 7.30 -9.46
C GLU A 98 -26.88 8.69 -9.83
N ILE A 99 -26.15 9.75 -9.45
CA ILE A 99 -26.53 11.14 -9.74
C ILE A 99 -26.38 11.42 -11.24
N PHE A 100 -25.32 10.96 -11.89
CA PHE A 100 -25.10 11.16 -13.32
C PHE A 100 -26.13 10.43 -14.18
N ASP A 101 -26.47 9.18 -13.82
CA ASP A 101 -27.47 8.40 -14.55
C ASP A 101 -28.87 9.04 -14.49
N ASN A 102 -29.19 9.77 -13.42
CA ASN A 102 -30.51 10.36 -13.19
C ASN A 102 -30.54 11.90 -13.26
N VAL A 103 -29.52 12.52 -13.86
CA VAL A 103 -29.33 13.99 -13.82
C VAL A 103 -30.54 14.77 -14.35
N ALA A 104 -31.16 14.29 -15.44
CA ALA A 104 -32.33 14.95 -16.03
C ALA A 104 -33.52 14.96 -15.07
N THR A 105 -33.75 13.85 -14.36
CA THR A 105 -34.81 13.71 -13.36
C THR A 105 -34.57 14.61 -12.15
N ILE A 106 -33.32 14.67 -11.68
CA ILE A 106 -32.94 15.50 -10.53
C ILE A 106 -33.17 16.99 -10.85
N GLN A 107 -32.79 17.43 -12.05
CA GLN A 107 -33.00 18.79 -12.53
C GLN A 107 -34.49 19.13 -12.70
N GLN A 108 -35.28 18.20 -13.25
CA GLN A 108 -36.73 18.37 -13.38
C GLN A 108 -37.44 18.50 -12.03
N LEU A 109 -36.92 17.83 -11.00
CA LEU A 109 -37.44 17.91 -9.64
C LEU A 109 -36.84 19.08 -8.82
N ALA A 110 -35.87 19.82 -9.37
CA ALA A 110 -35.13 20.88 -8.68
C ALA A 110 -34.53 20.41 -7.33
N MET A 111 -34.04 19.17 -7.29
CA MET A 111 -33.53 18.51 -6.08
C MET A 111 -32.00 18.43 -6.04
N GLU A 112 -31.27 19.22 -6.83
CA GLU A 112 -29.81 19.19 -6.92
C GLU A 112 -29.15 19.39 -5.55
N ARG A 113 -29.68 20.33 -4.75
CA ARG A 113 -29.17 20.62 -3.40
C ARG A 113 -29.24 19.42 -2.46
N HIS A 114 -30.26 18.59 -2.58
CA HIS A 114 -30.42 17.41 -1.74
C HIS A 114 -29.33 16.37 -2.05
N PHE A 115 -29.10 16.10 -3.34
CA PHE A 115 -28.05 15.18 -3.78
C PHE A 115 -26.65 15.71 -3.52
N GLN A 116 -26.45 17.03 -3.63
CA GLN A 116 -25.20 17.67 -3.25
C GLN A 116 -24.90 17.49 -1.76
N GLN A 117 -25.87 17.74 -0.88
CA GLN A 117 -25.71 17.51 0.57
C GLN A 117 -25.46 16.04 0.91
N LYS A 118 -26.12 15.10 0.22
CA LYS A 118 -25.88 13.65 0.35
C LYS A 118 -24.43 13.32 0.01
N PHE A 119 -23.90 13.88 -1.08
CA PHE A 119 -22.52 13.67 -1.51
C PHE A 119 -21.51 14.27 -0.53
N ASP A 120 -21.72 15.52 -0.09
CA ASP A 120 -20.86 16.20 0.87
C ASP A 120 -20.78 15.43 2.20
N THR A 121 -21.89 14.84 2.64
CA THR A 121 -21.93 14.03 3.87
C THR A 121 -21.08 12.76 3.75
N ILE A 122 -21.03 12.14 2.56
CA ILE A 122 -20.20 10.96 2.30
C ILE A 122 -18.72 11.35 2.23
N MET A 123 -18.40 12.49 1.61
CA MET A 123 -17.04 13.05 1.58
C MET A 123 -16.54 13.35 2.99
N ALA A 124 -17.33 14.01 3.82
CA ALA A 124 -16.96 14.32 5.21
C ALA A 124 -16.70 13.04 6.04
N ARG A 125 -17.49 11.99 5.85
CA ARG A 125 -17.28 10.69 6.53
C ARG A 125 -16.01 9.98 6.09
N ARG A 126 -15.52 10.26 4.89
CA ARG A 126 -14.30 9.67 4.32
C ARG A 126 -13.02 10.32 4.85
N GLU A 127 -13.06 11.57 5.31
CA GLU A 127 -11.85 12.30 5.70
C GLU A 127 -11.08 11.63 6.85
N ALA A 128 -11.77 11.22 7.92
CA ALA A 128 -11.14 10.57 9.07
C ALA A 128 -10.43 9.24 8.72
N PRO A 129 -11.07 8.26 8.04
CA PRO A 129 -10.39 7.03 7.67
C PRO A 129 -9.29 7.28 6.63
N LEU A 130 -9.47 8.25 5.73
CA LEU A 130 -8.44 8.62 4.76
C LEU A 130 -7.18 9.18 5.44
N ALA A 131 -7.35 10.06 6.43
CA ALA A 131 -6.25 10.59 7.22
C ALA A 131 -5.48 9.48 7.97
N LYS A 132 -6.21 8.50 8.52
CA LYS A 132 -5.61 7.32 9.18
C LYS A 132 -4.81 6.46 8.20
N LYS A 133 -5.32 6.24 6.98
CA LYS A 133 -4.59 5.54 5.91
C LYS A 133 -3.31 6.29 5.54
N ILE A 134 -3.39 7.59 5.31
CA ILE A 134 -2.24 8.43 4.94
C ILE A 134 -1.16 8.34 6.03
N ARG A 135 -1.54 8.50 7.30
CA ARG A 135 -0.59 8.40 8.42
C ARG A 135 0.08 7.02 8.48
N SER A 136 -0.69 5.96 8.27
CA SER A 136 -0.15 4.59 8.26
C SER A 136 0.82 4.37 7.10
N GLN A 137 0.49 4.89 5.91
CA GLN A 137 1.35 4.85 4.73
C GLN A 137 2.65 5.62 4.94
N SER A 138 2.59 6.79 5.59
CA SER A 138 3.78 7.57 5.92
C SER A 138 4.72 6.82 6.87
N ILE A 139 4.18 6.08 7.85
CA ILE A 139 5.00 5.26 8.75
C ILE A 139 5.70 4.14 7.99
N VAL A 140 5.00 3.43 7.12
CA VAL A 140 5.58 2.37 6.27
C VAL A 140 6.70 2.95 5.40
N HIS A 141 6.45 4.08 4.74
CA HIS A 141 7.42 4.71 3.87
C HIS A 141 8.66 5.22 4.62
N ALA A 142 8.46 5.95 5.72
CA ALA A 142 9.56 6.45 6.55
C ALA A 142 10.40 5.31 7.11
N THR A 143 9.77 4.19 7.49
CA THR A 143 10.50 3.00 7.92
C THR A 143 11.35 2.44 6.80
N ASN A 144 10.77 2.22 5.61
CA ASN A 144 11.50 1.66 4.47
C ASN A 144 12.71 2.52 4.05
N GLU A 145 12.62 3.85 4.14
CA GLU A 145 13.76 4.72 3.83
C GLU A 145 14.81 4.76 4.96
N SER A 146 14.36 4.92 6.21
CA SER A 146 15.28 5.11 7.35
C SER A 146 16.04 3.84 7.74
N ILE A 147 15.45 2.67 7.50
CA ILE A 147 16.03 1.40 7.91
C ILE A 147 17.42 1.21 7.27
N PHE A 148 17.58 1.54 5.98
CA PHE A 148 18.83 1.36 5.25
C PHE A 148 19.99 2.14 5.88
N TYR A 149 19.74 3.38 6.33
CA TYR A 149 20.76 4.20 6.99
C TYR A 149 21.14 3.68 8.39
N LEU A 150 20.14 3.30 9.19
CA LEU A 150 20.38 2.74 10.53
C LEU A 150 21.26 1.49 10.43
N PHE A 151 20.96 0.72 9.42
CA PHE A 151 21.58 -0.53 9.13
C PHE A 151 23.00 -0.44 8.56
N GLU A 152 23.24 0.52 7.66
CA GLU A 152 24.58 0.86 7.20
C GLU A 152 25.48 1.30 8.37
N PHE A 153 24.92 2.08 9.30
CA PHE A 153 25.62 2.47 10.52
C PHE A 153 26.02 1.27 11.40
N ILE A 154 25.09 0.35 11.67
CA ILE A 154 25.37 -0.86 12.46
C ILE A 154 26.41 -1.74 11.77
N ALA A 155 26.27 -1.97 10.46
CA ALA A 155 27.20 -2.79 9.69
C ALA A 155 28.62 -2.19 9.72
N THR A 156 28.73 -0.87 9.58
CA THR A 156 30.02 -0.16 9.65
C THR A 156 30.64 -0.26 11.05
N ALA A 157 29.86 -0.06 12.12
CA ALA A 157 30.35 -0.17 13.49
C ALA A 157 30.89 -1.57 13.81
N ILE A 158 30.15 -2.61 13.41
CA ILE A 158 30.57 -4.01 13.56
C ILE A 158 31.81 -4.29 12.71
N GLY A 159 31.85 -3.81 11.47
CA GLY A 159 33.01 -3.96 10.59
C GLY A 159 34.28 -3.37 11.18
N VAL A 160 34.21 -2.14 11.71
CA VAL A 160 35.36 -1.49 12.39
C VAL A 160 35.82 -2.29 13.60
N TYR A 161 34.89 -2.84 14.38
CA TYR A 161 35.24 -3.68 15.53
C TYR A 161 35.99 -4.95 15.13
N PHE A 162 35.59 -5.61 14.04
CA PHE A 162 36.29 -6.80 13.52
C PHE A 162 37.69 -6.48 12.98
N VAL A 163 37.85 -5.34 12.30
CA VAL A 163 39.16 -4.85 11.86
C VAL A 163 40.08 -4.56 13.06
N TYR A 164 39.55 -3.94 14.11
CA TYR A 164 40.32 -3.66 15.32
C TYR A 164 40.81 -4.93 16.03
N LEU A 165 40.01 -6.00 16.03
CA LEU A 165 40.39 -7.30 16.61
C LEU A 165 41.37 -8.11 15.76
N GLY A 166 41.71 -7.66 14.54
CA GLY A 166 42.63 -8.37 13.64
C GLY A 166 42.08 -9.66 13.07
N TYR A 167 40.75 -9.83 13.05
CA TYR A 167 40.08 -10.90 12.29
C TYR A 167 40.04 -10.61 10.77
N TYR A 168 40.66 -9.49 10.36
CA TYR A 168 41.02 -9.08 9.01
C TYR A 168 42.32 -8.27 9.04
#